data_AF-A0A2Z5U8S3-F1
#
_entry.id   AF-A0A2Z5U8S3-F1
#
_cell.length_a   1.000
_cell.length_b   1.000
_cell.length_c   1.000
_cell.angle_alpha   90.00
_cell.angle_beta   90.00
_cell.angle_gamma   90.00
#
_symmetry.space_group_name_H-M   'P 1'
#
loop_
_entity.id
_entity.type
_entity.pdbx_description
1 polymer ?
#
loop_
_entity_poly.entity_id
_entity_poly.type
_entity_poly.pdbx_seq_one_letter_code
_entity_poly.pdbx_strand_id
1 'polypeptide(L)'
;MIKKSLLAALLLIAPTAAHGQDLTPAADPARLKADVEKLVSFGTRHTLSSATDPKRGIGAARNWGAAEFGRISKACGGCLTIERIADRFDGPRAPDGVIVENVLAIQKGSGDPAHVIIIAGHIDSRVSDPMNFTADAPGANDDASGTALVIEAARLLSKQKHRATIVYALLSGEEQGLWGGRLIARHAKEKNWLVAAMLNNDIVGGIKGTDGTIVDNRVRVFSEGIRASEDLAAQLARRGIGGEDDGPSRALAKAAIRAGKQSPTIGLDVLAVRRPDRFRRGGDHLPSLELGYPAIRFSVGIEDYDHQHQDLRTENGRKYGDTVDEMDFAYLARVTALNVVLASELAAAPPAPASVSIDGAVSSDTKVSWTPVKDAVAYRVYWRRADRNDWTDSQLVPADSATAGRTLPGVIIDDHFFGVSALSADGSESIVTFGGLPPAQ
;
A
#
# COMPACT_ATOMS: atom_id res chain seq x y z
N MET A 1 59.77 -28.87 42.31
CA MET A 1 58.36 -28.47 42.09
C MET A 1 58.33 -27.05 41.54
N ILE A 2 58.22 -26.87 40.22
CA ILE A 2 57.99 -25.57 39.59
C ILE A 2 56.94 -25.82 38.50
N LYS A 3 55.70 -25.38 38.73
CA LYS A 3 54.60 -25.50 37.77
C LYS A 3 54.63 -24.30 36.81
N LYS A 4 54.69 -24.59 35.52
CA LYS A 4 54.49 -23.63 34.42
C LYS A 4 53.00 -23.30 34.30
N SER A 5 52.65 -22.03 34.31
CA SER A 5 51.30 -21.56 33.93
C SER A 5 51.30 -21.16 32.46
N LEU A 6 50.52 -21.87 31.63
CA LEU A 6 50.19 -21.42 30.27
C LEU A 6 49.00 -20.45 30.37
N LEU A 7 49.19 -19.21 29.90
CA LEU A 7 48.09 -18.30 29.61
C LEU A 7 47.56 -18.61 28.21
N ALA A 8 46.31 -19.07 28.11
CA ALA A 8 45.61 -19.17 26.84
C ALA A 8 44.95 -17.82 26.54
N ALA A 9 45.39 -17.15 25.47
CA ALA A 9 44.73 -15.96 24.96
C ALA A 9 43.46 -16.38 24.18
N LEU A 10 42.29 -16.05 24.70
CA LEU A 10 41.04 -16.12 23.93
C LEU A 10 41.04 -14.98 22.91
N LEU A 11 41.21 -15.30 21.62
CA LEU A 11 40.87 -14.41 20.53
C LEU A 11 39.34 -14.31 20.44
N LEU A 12 38.80 -13.15 20.85
CA LEU A 12 37.43 -12.74 20.54
C LEU A 12 37.36 -12.47 19.03
N ILE A 13 36.81 -13.41 18.28
CA ILE A 13 36.40 -13.19 16.89
C ILE A 13 35.12 -12.36 16.96
N ALA A 14 35.23 -11.05 16.73
CA ALA A 14 34.07 -10.21 16.49
C ALA A 14 33.37 -10.68 15.21
N PRO A 15 32.03 -10.82 15.20
CA PRO A 15 31.33 -11.13 13.97
C PRO A 15 31.55 -9.97 13.01
N THR A 16 32.27 -10.22 11.91
CA THR A 16 32.27 -9.35 10.75
C THR A 16 30.82 -9.16 10.34
N ALA A 17 30.31 -7.95 10.43
CA ALA A 17 29.04 -7.57 9.83
C ALA A 17 29.13 -7.90 8.34
N ALA A 18 28.53 -9.03 7.95
CA ALA A 18 28.30 -9.32 6.55
C ALA A 18 27.51 -8.12 6.01
N HIS A 19 28.11 -7.38 5.08
CA HIS A 19 27.34 -6.50 4.21
C HIS A 19 26.39 -7.43 3.47
N GLY A 20 25.17 -7.58 4.01
CA GLY A 20 24.11 -8.33 3.35
C GLY A 20 23.96 -7.77 1.95
N GLN A 21 23.93 -8.65 0.95
CA GLN A 21 23.58 -8.22 -0.41
C GLN A 21 22.25 -7.47 -0.34
N ASP A 22 22.19 -6.32 -0.98
CA ASP A 22 20.94 -5.60 -1.14
C ASP A 22 20.00 -6.45 -2.01
N LEU A 23 19.00 -7.06 -1.36
CA LEU A 23 18.00 -7.92 -2.01
C LEU A 23 16.82 -7.10 -2.56
N THR A 24 16.87 -5.77 -2.49
CA THR A 24 15.80 -4.90 -3.00
C THR A 24 15.56 -5.18 -4.49
N PRO A 25 14.35 -5.64 -4.88
CA PRO A 25 14.07 -5.89 -6.29
C PRO A 25 14.17 -4.58 -7.08
N ALA A 26 15.10 -4.51 -8.03
CA ALA A 26 15.30 -3.33 -8.85
C ALA A 26 14.19 -3.22 -9.91
N ALA A 27 13.30 -2.24 -9.74
CA ALA A 27 12.39 -1.80 -10.79
C ALA A 27 13.19 -1.12 -11.91
N ASP A 28 12.80 -1.36 -13.16
CA ASP A 28 13.52 -0.86 -14.34
C ASP A 28 12.91 0.47 -14.85
N PRO A 29 13.63 1.61 -14.72
CA PRO A 29 13.14 2.91 -15.19
C PRO A 29 12.80 2.93 -16.69
N ALA A 30 13.55 2.18 -17.52
CA ALA A 30 13.33 2.17 -18.96
C ALA A 30 12.02 1.47 -19.32
N ARG A 31 11.67 0.41 -18.58
CA ARG A 31 10.38 -0.26 -18.76
C ARG A 31 9.22 0.56 -18.24
N LEU A 32 9.36 1.19 -17.07
CA LEU A 32 8.35 2.12 -16.55
C LEU A 32 8.07 3.25 -17.55
N LYS A 33 9.12 3.80 -18.17
CA LYS A 33 9.00 4.78 -19.25
C LYS A 33 8.24 4.26 -20.45
N ALA A 34 8.57 3.06 -20.93
CA ALA A 34 7.87 2.45 -22.06
C ALA A 34 6.37 2.21 -21.77
N ASP A 35 6.04 1.77 -20.56
CA ASP A 35 4.66 1.53 -20.14
C ASP A 35 3.87 2.85 -20.06
N VAL A 36 4.46 3.92 -19.48
CA VAL A 36 3.86 5.26 -19.44
C VAL A 36 3.68 5.85 -20.84
N GLU A 37 4.71 5.80 -21.69
CA GLU A 37 4.62 6.24 -23.10
C GLU A 37 3.52 5.49 -23.85
N LYS A 38 3.39 4.19 -23.59
CA LYS A 38 2.35 3.39 -24.21
C LYS A 38 0.95 3.80 -23.73
N LEU A 39 0.76 4.06 -22.45
CA LEU A 39 -0.49 4.55 -21.90
C LEU A 39 -0.88 5.93 -22.46
N VAL A 40 0.09 6.85 -22.55
CA VAL A 40 -0.09 8.17 -23.16
C VAL A 40 -0.46 8.05 -24.65
N SER A 41 0.08 7.06 -25.37
CA SER A 41 -0.20 6.86 -26.80
C SER A 41 -1.65 6.55 -27.15
N PHE A 42 -2.49 6.18 -26.17
CA PHE A 42 -3.93 5.99 -26.39
C PHE A 42 -4.69 7.31 -26.55
N GLY A 43 -4.00 8.45 -26.46
CA GLY A 43 -4.52 9.81 -26.64
C GLY A 43 -5.34 10.29 -25.46
N THR A 44 -6.38 9.55 -25.10
CA THR A 44 -7.13 9.72 -23.85
C THR A 44 -7.46 8.36 -23.27
N ARG A 45 -7.54 8.28 -21.94
CA ARG A 45 -8.04 7.11 -21.23
C ARG A 45 -9.26 7.47 -20.38
N HIS A 46 -9.97 8.55 -20.74
CA HIS A 46 -11.17 8.97 -20.04
C HIS A 46 -12.19 7.84 -19.94
N THR A 47 -12.85 7.67 -18.79
CA THR A 47 -13.79 6.55 -18.54
C THR A 47 -14.93 6.48 -19.56
N LEU A 48 -15.38 7.64 -20.05
CA LEU A 48 -16.43 7.75 -21.08
C LEU A 48 -15.90 7.66 -22.53
N SER A 49 -14.57 7.55 -22.73
CA SER A 49 -14.00 7.39 -24.07
C SER A 49 -14.31 5.99 -24.65
N SER A 50 -13.95 5.77 -25.92
CA SER A 50 -14.28 4.53 -26.62
C SER A 50 -13.83 3.27 -25.86
N ALA A 51 -14.77 2.34 -25.68
CA ALA A 51 -14.52 1.02 -25.13
C ALA A 51 -14.10 -0.02 -26.21
N THR A 52 -14.30 0.29 -27.49
CA THR A 52 -14.17 -0.67 -28.60
C THR A 52 -13.12 -0.28 -29.64
N ASP A 53 -12.67 0.97 -29.66
CA ASP A 53 -11.56 1.39 -30.51
C ASP A 53 -10.28 0.66 -30.07
N PRO A 54 -9.58 -0.06 -30.98
CA PRO A 54 -8.39 -0.83 -30.62
C PRO A 54 -7.13 0.02 -30.38
N LYS A 55 -7.15 1.32 -30.72
CA LYS A 55 -5.99 2.21 -30.71
C LYS A 55 -6.15 3.43 -29.79
N ARG A 56 -7.38 3.86 -29.50
CA ARG A 56 -7.66 5.06 -28.68
C ARG A 56 -8.66 4.74 -27.57
N GLY A 57 -8.55 5.43 -26.44
CA GLY A 57 -9.54 5.37 -25.38
C GLY A 57 -9.29 4.29 -24.32
N ILE A 58 -10.17 4.28 -23.32
CA ILE A 58 -10.11 3.41 -22.15
C ILE A 58 -10.21 1.92 -22.51
N GLY A 59 -10.93 1.57 -23.59
CA GLY A 59 -10.98 0.20 -24.11
C GLY A 59 -9.61 -0.32 -24.54
N ALA A 60 -8.92 0.44 -25.39
CA ALA A 60 -7.58 0.09 -25.85
C ALA A 60 -6.59 -0.04 -24.68
N ALA A 61 -6.64 0.88 -23.71
CA ALA A 61 -5.78 0.87 -22.54
C ALA A 61 -5.99 -0.38 -21.67
N ARG A 62 -7.25 -0.72 -21.32
CA ARG A 62 -7.58 -1.93 -20.55
C ARG A 62 -7.16 -3.22 -21.28
N ASN A 63 -7.35 -3.26 -22.60
CA ASN A 63 -6.92 -4.41 -23.42
C ASN A 63 -5.40 -4.58 -23.41
N TRP A 64 -4.66 -3.48 -23.50
CA TRP A 64 -3.21 -3.50 -23.38
C TRP A 64 -2.75 -3.94 -21.97
N GLY A 65 -3.33 -3.38 -20.90
CA GLY A 65 -2.98 -3.76 -19.52
C GLY A 65 -3.25 -5.24 -19.24
N ALA A 66 -4.38 -5.78 -19.71
CA ALA A 66 -4.67 -7.22 -19.63
C ALA A 66 -3.65 -8.07 -20.39
N ALA A 67 -3.20 -7.59 -21.56
CA ALA A 67 -2.18 -8.28 -22.36
C ALA A 67 -0.78 -8.23 -21.72
N GLU A 68 -0.43 -7.13 -21.03
CA GLU A 68 0.80 -7.06 -20.21
C GLU A 68 0.76 -8.09 -19.09
N PHE A 69 -0.31 -8.14 -18.30
CA PHE A 69 -0.45 -9.17 -17.27
C PHE A 69 -0.44 -10.58 -17.85
N GLY A 70 -1.06 -10.83 -19.00
CA GLY A 70 -1.01 -12.11 -19.70
C GLY A 70 0.42 -12.51 -20.10
N ARG A 71 1.24 -11.55 -20.56
CA ARG A 71 2.66 -11.77 -20.86
C ARG A 71 3.47 -12.09 -19.61
N ILE A 72 3.24 -11.37 -18.53
CA ILE A 72 3.88 -11.64 -17.23
C ILE A 72 3.49 -13.04 -16.75
N SER A 73 2.20 -13.39 -16.82
CA SER A 73 1.70 -14.72 -16.46
C SER A 73 2.42 -15.82 -17.25
N LYS A 74 2.53 -15.66 -18.58
CA LYS A 74 3.26 -16.62 -19.43
C LYS A 74 4.73 -16.73 -19.02
N ALA A 75 5.39 -15.62 -18.69
CA ALA A 75 6.79 -15.60 -18.29
C ALA A 75 7.04 -16.32 -16.95
N CYS A 76 6.07 -16.33 -16.03
CA CYS A 76 6.14 -17.08 -14.78
C CYS A 76 5.48 -18.47 -14.84
N GLY A 77 5.16 -18.99 -16.04
CA GLY A 77 4.59 -20.33 -16.20
C GLY A 77 3.09 -20.43 -15.89
N GLY A 78 2.33 -19.37 -16.10
CA GLY A 78 0.88 -19.30 -15.86
C GLY A 78 0.53 -18.98 -14.41
N CYS A 79 1.38 -18.26 -13.69
CA CYS A 79 1.19 -18.02 -12.26
C CYS A 79 0.14 -16.95 -11.92
N LEU A 80 -0.32 -16.16 -12.90
CA LEU A 80 -1.34 -15.12 -12.70
C LEU A 80 -2.64 -15.49 -13.40
N THR A 81 -3.75 -15.40 -12.67
CA THR A 81 -5.11 -15.43 -13.24
C THR A 81 -5.52 -14.01 -13.61
N ILE A 82 -5.87 -13.78 -14.87
CA ILE A 82 -6.33 -12.47 -15.34
C ILE A 82 -7.85 -12.42 -15.25
N GLU A 83 -8.38 -11.47 -14.48
CA GLU A 83 -9.81 -11.28 -14.25
C GLU A 83 -10.20 -9.87 -14.67
N ARG A 84 -11.42 -9.73 -15.22
CA ARG A 84 -12.04 -8.44 -15.51
C ARG A 84 -13.32 -8.36 -14.71
N ILE A 85 -13.41 -7.34 -13.88
CA ILE A 85 -14.61 -7.04 -13.10
C ILE A 85 -15.23 -5.77 -13.67
N ALA A 86 -16.55 -5.76 -13.81
CA ALA A 86 -17.26 -4.62 -14.38
C ALA A 86 -18.59 -4.41 -13.69
N ASP A 87 -19.03 -3.15 -13.60
CA ASP A 87 -20.37 -2.78 -13.19
C ASP A 87 -20.78 -1.45 -13.86
N ARG A 88 -22.08 -1.17 -13.85
CA ARG A 88 -22.64 0.10 -14.33
C ARG A 88 -22.61 1.12 -13.20
N PHE A 89 -22.10 2.30 -13.50
CA PHE A 89 -22.12 3.45 -12.61
C PHE A 89 -22.77 4.64 -13.31
N ASP A 90 -23.37 5.52 -12.53
CA ASP A 90 -23.88 6.82 -12.97
C ASP A 90 -23.62 7.88 -11.89
N GLY A 91 -23.64 9.14 -12.29
CA GLY A 91 -23.41 10.27 -11.40
C GLY A 91 -23.17 11.56 -12.17
N PRO A 92 -22.81 12.67 -11.48
CA PRO A 92 -22.67 13.98 -12.11
C PRO A 92 -21.64 14.03 -13.25
N ARG A 93 -20.66 13.11 -13.27
CA ARG A 93 -19.61 13.00 -14.30
C ARG A 93 -19.87 11.88 -15.33
N ALA A 94 -21.01 11.18 -15.25
CA ALA A 94 -21.55 10.31 -16.29
C ALA A 94 -23.07 10.22 -16.13
N PRO A 95 -23.83 11.26 -16.52
CA PRO A 95 -25.27 11.33 -16.26
C PRO A 95 -26.07 10.23 -16.96
N ASP A 96 -25.60 9.77 -18.12
CA ASP A 96 -26.22 8.66 -18.87
C ASP A 96 -25.73 7.27 -18.41
N GLY A 97 -24.86 7.24 -17.41
CA GLY A 97 -24.18 6.05 -16.91
C GLY A 97 -23.12 5.48 -17.86
N VAL A 98 -22.20 4.69 -17.30
CA VAL A 98 -21.09 4.06 -18.02
C VAL A 98 -20.76 2.70 -17.40
N ILE A 99 -20.27 1.76 -18.22
CA ILE A 99 -19.69 0.52 -17.71
C ILE A 99 -18.24 0.78 -17.33
N VAL A 100 -17.96 0.70 -16.03
CA VAL A 100 -16.60 0.76 -15.49
C VAL A 100 -16.08 -0.66 -15.39
N GLU A 101 -14.85 -0.89 -15.85
CA GLU A 101 -14.19 -2.20 -15.79
C GLU A 101 -12.79 -2.04 -15.23
N ASN A 102 -12.43 -2.87 -14.25
CA ASN A 102 -11.06 -3.00 -13.78
C ASN A 102 -10.41 -4.25 -14.39
N VAL A 103 -9.10 -4.18 -14.60
CA VAL A 103 -8.30 -5.33 -15.04
C VAL A 103 -7.44 -5.78 -13.86
N LEU A 104 -7.61 -7.04 -13.46
CA LEU A 104 -6.91 -7.64 -12.33
C LEU A 104 -5.97 -8.75 -12.81
N ALA A 105 -4.81 -8.84 -12.19
CA ALA A 105 -3.99 -10.05 -12.20
C ALA A 105 -3.87 -10.59 -10.77
N ILE A 106 -4.28 -11.84 -10.57
CA ILE A 106 -4.33 -12.48 -9.26
C ILE A 106 -3.23 -13.53 -9.20
N GLN A 107 -2.24 -13.29 -8.34
CA GLN A 107 -1.21 -14.25 -7.97
C GLN A 107 -1.65 -14.99 -6.72
N LYS A 108 -2.08 -16.24 -6.87
CA LYS A 108 -2.56 -17.05 -5.74
C LYS A 108 -1.42 -17.35 -4.76
N GLY A 109 -1.66 -17.05 -3.48
CA GLY A 109 -0.74 -17.39 -2.39
C GLY A 109 -0.74 -18.88 -2.03
N SER A 110 0.27 -19.33 -1.29
CA SER A 110 0.37 -20.69 -0.77
C SER A 110 -0.32 -20.88 0.60
N GLY A 111 -0.71 -19.78 1.27
CA GLY A 111 -1.37 -19.78 2.56
C GLY A 111 -2.89 -19.73 2.45
N ASP A 112 -3.54 -19.01 3.38
CA ASP A 112 -4.98 -18.76 3.32
C ASP A 112 -5.32 -17.97 2.04
N PRO A 113 -6.14 -18.53 1.12
CA PRO A 113 -6.50 -17.82 -0.11
C PRO A 113 -7.31 -16.54 0.14
N ALA A 114 -7.93 -16.37 1.31
CA ALA A 114 -8.63 -15.15 1.68
C ALA A 114 -7.67 -14.03 2.10
N HIS A 115 -6.44 -14.32 2.52
CA HIS A 115 -5.47 -13.30 2.89
C HIS A 115 -4.93 -12.60 1.63
N VAL A 116 -5.30 -11.34 1.44
CA VAL A 116 -5.08 -10.59 0.19
C VAL A 116 -4.32 -9.29 0.41
N ILE A 117 -3.33 -9.06 -0.44
CA ILE A 117 -2.65 -7.78 -0.64
C ILE A 117 -3.06 -7.24 -2.01
N ILE A 118 -3.52 -6.00 -2.08
CA ILE A 118 -3.90 -5.33 -3.33
C ILE A 118 -2.89 -4.22 -3.60
N ILE A 119 -2.33 -4.21 -4.82
CA ILE A 119 -1.50 -3.11 -5.35
C ILE A 119 -2.26 -2.51 -6.51
N ALA A 120 -2.57 -1.20 -6.43
CA ALA A 120 -3.46 -0.54 -7.36
C ALA A 120 -2.91 0.80 -7.86
N GLY A 121 -3.38 1.18 -9.04
CA GLY A 121 -3.25 2.49 -9.70
C GLY A 121 -4.34 2.61 -10.75
N HIS A 122 -4.78 3.81 -11.07
CA HIS A 122 -5.87 3.99 -12.03
C HIS A 122 -5.34 4.21 -13.44
N ILE A 123 -6.04 3.61 -14.41
CA ILE A 123 -5.65 3.61 -15.81
C ILE A 123 -6.36 4.71 -16.59
N ASP A 124 -7.46 5.26 -16.08
CA ASP A 124 -8.13 6.40 -16.70
C ASP A 124 -7.36 7.71 -16.56
N SER A 125 -7.69 8.67 -17.41
CA SER A 125 -7.11 10.02 -17.41
C SER A 125 -8.15 11.03 -17.89
N ARG A 126 -7.95 12.31 -17.57
CA ARG A 126 -8.81 13.39 -18.07
C ARG A 126 -8.05 14.69 -18.27
N VAL A 127 -8.67 15.60 -19.02
CA VAL A 127 -8.32 17.01 -19.05
C VAL A 127 -9.09 17.80 -17.98
N SER A 128 -9.03 19.14 -18.02
CA SER A 128 -9.62 20.01 -17.01
C SER A 128 -11.13 19.88 -16.89
N ASP A 129 -11.84 19.78 -18.02
CA ASP A 129 -13.27 19.49 -18.03
C ASP A 129 -13.49 17.98 -17.83
N PRO A 130 -14.09 17.54 -16.70
CA PRO A 130 -14.33 16.13 -16.41
C PRO A 130 -15.36 15.47 -17.33
N MET A 131 -16.05 16.24 -18.18
CA MET A 131 -16.97 15.72 -19.20
C MET A 131 -16.34 15.63 -20.58
N ASN A 132 -15.14 16.17 -20.78
CA ASN A 132 -14.48 16.14 -22.08
C ASN A 132 -13.72 14.81 -22.28
N PHE A 133 -14.44 13.81 -22.77
CA PHE A 133 -13.91 12.47 -23.02
C PHE A 133 -13.27 12.29 -24.41
N THR A 134 -13.22 13.35 -25.23
CA THR A 134 -12.70 13.28 -26.60
C THR A 134 -11.32 13.91 -26.75
N ALA A 135 -11.00 14.94 -25.96
CA ALA A 135 -9.71 15.60 -25.97
C ALA A 135 -8.57 14.66 -25.58
N ASP A 136 -7.36 14.95 -26.07
CA ASP A 136 -6.16 14.25 -25.64
C ASP A 136 -5.87 14.57 -24.17
N ALA A 137 -5.83 13.52 -23.35
CA ALA A 137 -5.56 13.54 -21.93
C ALA A 137 -4.37 12.60 -21.65
N PRO A 138 -3.12 13.06 -21.84
CA PRO A 138 -1.94 12.21 -21.73
C PRO A 138 -1.88 11.46 -20.39
N GLY A 139 -2.09 12.14 -19.26
CA GLY A 139 -2.15 11.53 -17.92
C GLY A 139 -0.89 10.71 -17.60
N ALA A 140 0.29 11.25 -17.86
CA ALA A 140 1.56 10.54 -17.69
C ALA A 140 1.86 10.25 -16.21
N ASN A 141 1.68 11.23 -15.34
CA ASN A 141 1.84 11.08 -13.89
C ASN A 141 0.52 10.70 -13.21
N ASP A 142 -0.61 11.24 -13.70
CA ASP A 142 -1.99 11.08 -13.20
C ASP A 142 -2.86 10.32 -14.23
N ASP A 143 -2.89 8.98 -14.22
CA ASP A 143 -2.08 8.08 -13.38
C ASP A 143 -1.45 6.91 -14.15
N ALA A 144 -0.90 7.20 -15.34
CA ALA A 144 -0.07 6.20 -16.03
C ALA A 144 1.14 5.78 -15.17
N SER A 145 1.61 6.63 -14.25
CA SER A 145 2.68 6.31 -13.31
C SER A 145 2.30 5.18 -12.33
N GLY A 146 1.14 5.26 -11.68
CA GLY A 146 0.61 4.22 -10.82
C GLY A 146 0.30 2.93 -11.58
N THR A 147 -0.31 3.04 -12.77
CA THR A 147 -0.56 1.89 -13.65
C THR A 147 0.73 1.17 -14.05
N ALA A 148 1.76 1.90 -14.47
CA ALA A 148 3.07 1.32 -14.83
C ALA A 148 3.76 0.67 -13.61
N LEU A 149 3.66 1.29 -12.44
CA LEU A 149 4.15 0.73 -11.18
C LEU A 149 3.48 -0.62 -10.87
N VAL A 150 2.16 -0.73 -11.02
CA VAL A 150 1.42 -1.99 -10.77
C VAL A 150 1.86 -3.10 -11.72
N ILE A 151 2.02 -2.79 -13.00
CA ILE A 151 2.52 -3.74 -14.02
C ILE A 151 3.93 -4.20 -13.67
N GLU A 152 4.80 -3.27 -13.25
CA GLU A 152 6.17 -3.61 -12.86
C GLU A 152 6.24 -4.43 -11.57
N ALA A 153 5.43 -4.09 -10.57
CA ALA A 153 5.29 -4.86 -9.35
C ALA A 153 4.84 -6.30 -9.66
N ALA A 154 3.86 -6.48 -10.55
CA ALA A 154 3.41 -7.80 -11.01
C ALA A 154 4.58 -8.60 -11.63
N ARG A 155 5.41 -7.99 -12.47
CA ARG A 155 6.56 -8.66 -13.09
C ARG A 155 7.64 -9.05 -12.07
N LEU A 156 7.86 -8.25 -11.03
CA LEU A 156 8.86 -8.51 -10.00
C LEU A 156 8.38 -9.59 -9.02
N LEU A 157 7.18 -9.44 -8.47
CA LEU A 157 6.63 -10.30 -7.43
C LEU A 157 6.13 -11.66 -7.94
N SER A 158 5.73 -11.76 -9.22
CA SER A 158 5.34 -13.03 -9.86
C SER A 158 6.47 -14.07 -9.96
N LYS A 159 7.73 -13.63 -9.81
CA LYS A 159 8.90 -14.51 -9.78
C LYS A 159 9.11 -15.20 -8.44
N GLN A 160 8.35 -14.81 -7.42
CA GLN A 160 8.44 -15.32 -6.06
C GLN A 160 7.13 -16.00 -5.67
N LYS A 161 7.20 -16.86 -4.66
CA LYS A 161 6.01 -17.45 -4.04
C LYS A 161 5.73 -16.72 -2.75
N HIS A 162 4.46 -16.35 -2.55
CA HIS A 162 4.00 -15.63 -1.38
C HIS A 162 2.98 -16.46 -0.61
N ARG A 163 2.84 -16.19 0.70
CA ARG A 163 1.80 -16.85 1.50
C ARG A 163 0.44 -16.21 1.22
N ALA A 164 0.36 -14.88 1.18
CA ALA A 164 -0.84 -14.16 0.79
C ALA A 164 -1.06 -14.21 -0.73
N THR A 165 -2.32 -14.08 -1.14
CA THR A 165 -2.68 -13.77 -2.53
C THR A 165 -2.38 -12.31 -2.81
N ILE A 166 -1.72 -12.02 -3.93
CA ILE A 166 -1.47 -10.64 -4.37
C ILE A 166 -2.35 -10.33 -5.58
N VAL A 167 -3.08 -9.22 -5.52
CA VAL A 167 -3.93 -8.71 -6.59
C VAL A 167 -3.31 -7.43 -7.13
N TYR A 168 -2.91 -7.47 -8.41
CA TYR A 168 -2.44 -6.31 -9.15
C TYR A 168 -3.64 -5.73 -9.91
N ALA A 169 -4.06 -4.52 -9.57
CA ALA A 169 -5.31 -3.94 -10.05
C ALA A 169 -5.07 -2.66 -10.84
N LEU A 170 -5.49 -2.67 -12.12
CA LEU A 170 -5.59 -1.47 -12.95
C LEU A 170 -7.05 -1.00 -12.88
N LEU A 171 -7.26 0.13 -12.20
CA LEU A 171 -8.60 0.63 -11.89
C LEU A 171 -9.09 1.61 -12.96
N SER A 172 -10.38 1.63 -13.28
CA SER A 172 -10.95 2.67 -14.15
C SER A 172 -11.96 3.52 -13.39
N GLY A 173 -12.16 4.77 -13.78
CA GLY A 173 -13.22 5.61 -13.21
C GLY A 173 -12.88 6.25 -11.89
N GLU A 174 -11.59 6.40 -11.56
CA GLU A 174 -11.15 7.28 -10.46
C GLU A 174 -11.72 8.68 -10.70
N GLU A 175 -11.51 9.17 -11.92
CA GLU A 175 -11.73 10.57 -12.30
C GLU A 175 -13.20 10.97 -12.30
N GLN A 176 -14.08 9.97 -12.41
CA GLN A 176 -15.53 10.16 -12.47
C GLN A 176 -16.23 9.91 -11.12
N GLY A 177 -15.51 9.41 -10.11
CA GLY A 177 -16.07 9.23 -8.76
C GLY A 177 -15.55 8.02 -7.98
N LEU A 178 -14.29 7.63 -8.18
CA LEU A 178 -13.65 6.48 -7.52
C LEU A 178 -14.38 5.16 -7.80
N TRP A 179 -14.96 5.02 -9.00
CA TRP A 179 -15.80 3.89 -9.35
C TRP A 179 -15.01 2.58 -9.45
N GLY A 180 -13.77 2.65 -9.93
CA GLY A 180 -12.82 1.54 -9.95
C GLY A 180 -12.48 1.05 -8.54
N GLY A 181 -12.14 1.96 -7.63
CA GLY A 181 -11.95 1.68 -6.21
C GLY A 181 -13.19 1.05 -5.56
N ARG A 182 -14.39 1.58 -5.83
CA ARG A 182 -15.66 1.00 -5.33
C ARG A 182 -15.90 -0.40 -5.85
N LEU A 183 -15.56 -0.65 -7.11
CA LEU A 183 -15.74 -1.94 -7.76
C LEU A 183 -14.82 -3.00 -7.14
N ILE A 184 -13.53 -2.72 -6.96
CA ILE A 184 -12.60 -3.68 -6.34
C ILE A 184 -12.89 -3.90 -4.85
N ALA A 185 -13.30 -2.86 -4.12
CA ALA A 185 -13.67 -2.98 -2.70
C ALA A 185 -14.92 -3.87 -2.51
N ARG A 186 -15.96 -3.68 -3.33
CA ARG A 186 -17.13 -4.59 -3.32
C ARG A 186 -16.77 -6.00 -3.73
N HIS A 187 -15.95 -6.15 -4.77
CA HIS A 187 -15.49 -7.47 -5.22
C HIS A 187 -14.72 -8.23 -4.12
N ALA A 188 -13.84 -7.54 -3.39
CA ALA A 188 -13.15 -8.12 -2.24
C ALA A 188 -14.13 -8.62 -1.17
N LYS A 189 -15.19 -7.84 -0.88
CA LYS A 189 -16.26 -8.24 0.04
C LYS A 189 -17.02 -9.46 -0.45
N GLU A 190 -17.41 -9.49 -1.72
CA GLU A 190 -18.14 -10.60 -2.35
C GLU A 190 -17.33 -11.90 -2.35
N LYS A 191 -16.01 -11.82 -2.55
CA LYS A 191 -15.08 -12.96 -2.49
C LYS A 191 -14.69 -13.35 -1.06
N ASN A 192 -15.17 -12.64 -0.04
CA ASN A 192 -14.78 -12.80 1.37
C ASN A 192 -13.25 -12.68 1.57
N TRP A 193 -12.61 -11.74 0.87
CA TRP A 193 -11.20 -11.46 1.07
C TRP A 193 -10.94 -10.77 2.41
N LEU A 194 -9.97 -11.30 3.14
CA LEU A 194 -9.29 -10.64 4.26
C LEU A 194 -8.20 -9.74 3.67
N VAL A 195 -8.60 -8.55 3.23
CA VAL A 195 -7.68 -7.54 2.69
C VAL A 195 -6.78 -7.06 3.82
N ALA A 196 -5.49 -7.41 3.78
CA ALA A 196 -4.49 -6.97 4.75
C ALA A 196 -3.83 -5.64 4.35
N ALA A 197 -3.83 -5.33 3.05
CA ALA A 197 -3.38 -4.04 2.54
C ALA A 197 -3.99 -3.73 1.17
N MET A 198 -4.44 -2.49 1.00
CA MET A 198 -4.68 -1.84 -0.28
C MET A 198 -3.66 -0.71 -0.47
N LEU A 199 -2.71 -0.93 -1.38
CA LEU A 199 -1.63 -0.01 -1.72
C LEU A 199 -2.03 0.77 -2.98
N ASN A 200 -2.64 1.94 -2.80
CA ASN A 200 -3.02 2.81 -3.91
C ASN A 200 -1.85 3.70 -4.32
N ASN A 201 -1.46 3.68 -5.58
CA ASN A 201 -0.39 4.48 -6.15
C ASN A 201 -1.02 5.45 -7.14
N ASP A 202 -1.01 6.74 -6.82
CA ASP A 202 -1.72 7.76 -7.60
C ASP A 202 -0.91 9.05 -7.56
N ILE A 203 -0.36 9.41 -8.72
CA ILE A 203 0.64 10.46 -8.94
C ILE A 203 1.92 10.08 -8.19
N VAL A 204 2.74 9.19 -8.76
CA VAL A 204 3.93 8.59 -8.12
C VAL A 204 5.22 8.71 -8.96
N GLY A 205 5.24 9.52 -10.01
CA GLY A 205 6.35 9.58 -10.96
C GLY A 205 6.98 10.95 -11.20
N GLY A 206 6.68 11.99 -10.40
CA GLY A 206 7.25 13.33 -10.54
C GLY A 206 8.03 13.80 -9.31
N ILE A 207 9.00 14.69 -9.51
CA ILE A 207 9.84 15.26 -8.42
C ILE A 207 9.76 16.77 -8.29
N LYS A 208 9.15 17.45 -9.26
CA LYS A 208 9.10 18.91 -9.33
C LYS A 208 7.73 19.41 -8.92
N GLY A 209 7.67 20.44 -8.09
CA GLY A 209 6.44 21.13 -7.73
C GLY A 209 6.11 22.27 -8.68
N THR A 210 4.87 22.77 -8.62
CA THR A 210 4.38 23.93 -9.39
C THR A 210 5.23 25.20 -9.21
N ASP A 211 5.89 25.34 -8.07
CA ASP A 211 6.81 26.43 -7.72
C ASP A 211 8.25 26.19 -8.22
N GLY A 212 8.52 25.04 -8.85
CA GLY A 212 9.83 24.61 -9.30
C GLY A 212 10.67 23.89 -8.24
N THR A 213 10.18 23.74 -7.00
CA THR A 213 10.89 23.03 -5.94
C THR A 213 11.06 21.56 -6.30
N ILE A 214 12.27 21.01 -6.10
CA ILE A 214 12.57 19.60 -6.34
C ILE A 214 12.53 18.81 -5.03
N VAL A 215 11.73 17.76 -4.99
CA VAL A 215 11.64 16.77 -3.91
C VAL A 215 11.73 15.37 -4.53
N ASP A 216 12.96 14.90 -4.70
CA ASP A 216 13.28 13.59 -5.28
C ASP A 216 13.57 12.51 -4.23
N ASN A 217 13.62 12.86 -2.96
CA ASN A 217 14.02 11.98 -1.87
C ASN A 217 12.88 11.62 -0.92
N ARG A 218 11.63 11.95 -1.26
CA ARG A 218 10.47 11.71 -0.40
C ARG A 218 9.28 11.17 -1.18
N VAL A 219 8.56 10.26 -0.55
CA VAL A 219 7.22 9.83 -0.97
C VAL A 219 6.25 10.08 0.18
N ARG A 220 5.04 10.58 -0.14
CA ARG A 220 3.98 10.79 0.85
C ARG A 220 3.10 9.55 0.91
N VAL A 221 2.80 9.09 2.12
CA VAL A 221 1.88 7.97 2.37
C VAL A 221 0.71 8.48 3.20
N PHE A 222 -0.45 8.63 2.57
CA PHE A 222 -1.67 9.05 3.25
C PHE A 222 -2.36 7.84 3.87
N SER A 223 -2.92 8.02 5.06
CA SER A 223 -3.69 7.00 5.73
C SER A 223 -4.76 7.60 6.64
N GLU A 224 -5.91 6.95 6.78
CA GLU A 224 -6.92 7.40 7.73
C GLU A 224 -6.49 7.17 9.18
N GLY A 225 -7.02 8.00 10.09
CA GLY A 225 -6.91 7.77 11.53
C GLY A 225 -8.24 7.24 12.07
N ILE A 226 -9.23 8.12 12.11
CA ILE A 226 -10.64 7.75 12.36
C ILE A 226 -11.14 6.94 11.17
N ARG A 227 -11.64 5.73 11.44
CA ARG A 227 -12.10 4.82 10.38
C ARG A 227 -13.42 5.28 9.80
N ALA A 228 -13.48 5.39 8.47
CA ALA A 228 -14.73 5.71 7.76
C ALA A 228 -15.83 4.65 7.97
N SER A 229 -15.44 3.41 8.27
CA SER A 229 -16.34 2.27 8.46
C SER A 229 -16.94 2.16 9.87
N GLU A 230 -16.48 2.96 10.85
CA GLU A 230 -16.95 2.87 12.24
C GLU A 230 -18.35 3.47 12.41
N ASP A 231 -19.26 2.72 13.03
CA ASP A 231 -20.53 3.27 13.53
C ASP A 231 -20.30 4.17 14.76
N LEU A 232 -21.36 4.85 15.23
CA LEU A 232 -21.25 5.78 16.35
C LEU A 232 -20.73 5.11 17.63
N ALA A 233 -21.14 3.87 17.91
CA ALA A 233 -20.71 3.15 19.11
C ALA A 233 -19.21 2.85 19.06
N ALA A 234 -18.71 2.38 17.91
CA ALA A 234 -17.29 2.13 17.69
C ALA A 234 -16.47 3.42 17.76
N GLN A 235 -16.98 4.54 17.21
CA GLN A 235 -16.32 5.85 17.31
C GLN A 235 -16.22 6.33 18.77
N LEU A 236 -17.27 6.16 19.57
CA LEU A 236 -17.26 6.51 21.00
C LEU A 236 -16.28 5.63 21.78
N ALA A 237 -16.23 4.33 21.49
CA ALA A 237 -15.27 3.41 22.09
C ALA A 237 -13.82 3.81 21.77
N ARG A 238 -13.52 4.10 20.50
CA ARG A 238 -12.19 4.56 20.05
C ARG A 238 -11.78 5.85 20.75
N ARG A 239 -12.70 6.82 20.86
CA ARG A 239 -12.47 8.08 21.58
C ARG A 239 -12.14 7.86 23.05
N GLY A 240 -12.76 6.86 23.68
CA GLY A 240 -12.50 6.52 25.08
C GLY A 240 -11.10 5.95 25.34
N ILE A 241 -10.46 5.38 24.31
CA ILE A 241 -9.15 4.71 24.44
C ILE A 241 -8.01 5.44 23.72
N GLY A 242 -8.25 6.61 23.13
CA GLY A 242 -7.21 7.38 22.41
C GLY A 242 -6.68 6.72 21.12
N GLY A 243 -7.49 5.86 20.50
CA GLY A 243 -7.10 5.05 19.33
C GLY A 243 -7.17 5.75 17.97
N GLU A 244 -7.18 7.09 17.92
CA GLU A 244 -7.28 7.91 16.70
C GLU A 244 -6.15 7.67 15.68
N ASP A 245 -4.94 7.34 16.14
CA ASP A 245 -3.73 7.31 15.29
C ASP A 245 -3.13 5.90 15.10
N ASP A 246 -3.85 4.85 15.50
CA ASP A 246 -3.35 3.46 15.45
C ASP A 246 -4.33 2.47 14.79
N GLY A 247 -5.29 2.99 14.00
CA GLY A 247 -6.12 2.14 13.14
C GLY A 247 -5.31 1.31 12.11
N PRO A 248 -5.93 0.32 11.45
CA PRO A 248 -5.22 -0.57 10.53
C PRO A 248 -4.45 0.15 9.41
N SER A 249 -5.01 1.22 8.85
CA SER A 249 -4.36 2.05 7.82
C SER A 249 -3.14 2.82 8.36
N ARG A 250 -3.13 3.20 9.64
CA ARG A 250 -1.93 3.76 10.32
C ARG A 250 -0.86 2.71 10.53
N ALA A 251 -1.25 1.51 10.93
CA ALA A 251 -0.33 0.39 11.04
C ALA A 251 0.30 0.04 9.68
N LEU A 252 -0.47 0.11 8.59
CA LEU A 252 0.02 -0.07 7.23
C LEU A 252 0.99 1.06 6.79
N ALA A 253 0.71 2.32 7.12
CA ALA A 253 1.65 3.42 6.87
C ALA A 253 2.97 3.27 7.66
N LYS A 254 2.90 2.79 8.91
CA LYS A 254 4.09 2.43 9.71
C LYS A 254 4.88 1.28 9.09
N ALA A 255 4.21 0.29 8.50
CA ALA A 255 4.86 -0.78 7.73
C ALA A 255 5.57 -0.23 6.49
N ALA A 256 4.98 0.74 5.77
CA ALA A 256 5.66 1.41 4.65
C ALA A 256 6.95 2.15 5.11
N ILE A 257 6.91 2.84 6.26
CA ILE A 257 8.10 3.45 6.86
C ILE A 257 9.16 2.40 7.18
N ARG A 258 8.75 1.27 7.78
CA ARG A 258 9.65 0.15 8.11
C ARG A 258 10.32 -0.42 6.87
N ALA A 259 9.54 -0.70 5.82
CA ALA A 259 10.05 -1.20 4.54
C ALA A 259 11.11 -0.27 3.93
N GLY A 260 10.86 1.05 3.93
CA GLY A 260 11.83 2.04 3.48
C GLY A 260 13.10 2.08 4.33
N LYS A 261 12.97 2.02 5.67
CA LYS A 261 14.13 1.98 6.59
C LYS A 261 14.98 0.72 6.45
N GLN A 262 14.35 -0.42 6.19
CA GLN A 262 15.03 -1.70 5.99
C GLN A 262 15.70 -1.80 4.62
N SER A 263 15.31 -0.95 3.67
CA SER A 263 15.83 -0.93 2.29
C SER A 263 16.42 0.45 1.97
N PRO A 264 17.51 0.87 2.65
CA PRO A 264 18.05 2.23 2.54
C PRO A 264 18.52 2.59 1.13
N THR A 265 18.81 1.60 0.28
CA THR A 265 19.19 1.79 -1.14
C THR A 265 18.04 2.30 -2.01
N ILE A 266 16.78 2.17 -1.55
CA ILE A 266 15.64 2.86 -2.16
C ILE A 266 15.82 4.37 -2.06
N GLY A 267 16.46 4.89 -1.01
CA GLY A 267 16.76 6.33 -0.91
C GLY A 267 15.53 7.24 -0.88
N LEU A 268 14.42 6.77 -0.32
CA LEU A 268 13.19 7.54 -0.11
C LEU A 268 12.87 7.69 1.38
N ASP A 269 12.67 8.92 1.82
CA ASP A 269 11.98 9.29 3.06
C ASP A 269 10.48 9.02 2.89
N VAL A 270 9.94 8.08 3.68
CA VAL A 270 8.51 7.76 3.66
C VAL A 270 7.79 8.67 4.65
N LEU A 271 7.20 9.75 4.14
CA LEU A 271 6.43 10.69 4.96
C LEU A 271 5.00 10.17 5.15
N ALA A 272 4.71 9.61 6.34
CA ALA A 272 3.33 9.28 6.71
C ALA A 272 2.52 10.56 6.95
N VAL A 273 1.57 10.84 6.07
CA VAL A 273 0.67 11.99 6.17
C VAL A 273 -0.57 11.56 6.94
N ARG A 274 -0.81 12.23 8.07
CA ARG A 274 -1.86 11.84 9.03
C ARG A 274 -3.29 12.23 8.67
N ARG A 275 -3.73 11.84 7.48
CA ARG A 275 -5.10 12.08 6.96
C ARG A 275 -5.37 11.12 5.79
N PRO A 276 -6.63 10.81 5.51
CA PRO A 276 -6.99 9.89 4.42
C PRO A 276 -6.48 10.38 3.06
N ASP A 277 -6.62 11.67 2.73
CA ASP A 277 -6.06 12.25 1.49
C ASP A 277 -5.77 13.76 1.68
N ARG A 278 -5.29 14.39 0.61
CA ARG A 278 -5.16 15.84 0.41
C ARG A 278 -6.52 16.52 0.56
N PHE A 279 -6.48 17.80 0.92
CA PHE A 279 -7.72 18.57 1.12
C PHE A 279 -8.56 18.63 -0.16
N ARG A 280 -9.85 18.30 -0.04
CA ARG A 280 -10.85 18.33 -1.13
C ARG A 280 -10.54 17.40 -2.32
N ARG A 281 -9.65 16.42 -2.13
CA ARG A 281 -9.32 15.38 -3.13
C ARG A 281 -9.59 14.00 -2.54
N GLY A 282 -9.46 12.98 -3.38
CA GLY A 282 -9.55 11.58 -2.98
C GLY A 282 -8.68 10.71 -3.88
N GLY A 283 -8.85 9.40 -3.74
CA GLY A 283 -8.25 8.38 -4.60
C GLY A 283 -8.85 7.01 -4.27
N ASP A 284 -8.53 5.99 -5.06
CA ASP A 284 -9.20 4.68 -5.02
C ASP A 284 -9.03 3.85 -3.73
N HIS A 285 -8.16 4.28 -2.80
CA HIS A 285 -8.10 3.71 -1.46
C HIS A 285 -9.32 4.08 -0.60
N LEU A 286 -9.99 5.22 -0.83
CA LEU A 286 -11.10 5.68 0.02
C LEU A 286 -12.28 4.69 0.06
N PRO A 287 -12.76 4.11 -1.06
CA PRO A 287 -13.79 3.07 -1.01
C PRO A 287 -13.39 1.81 -0.22
N SER A 288 -12.09 1.51 -0.13
CA SER A 288 -11.61 0.40 0.70
C SER A 288 -11.72 0.74 2.19
N LEU A 289 -11.42 1.99 2.55
CA LEU A 289 -11.61 2.50 3.92
C LEU A 289 -13.09 2.52 4.33
N GLU A 290 -14.00 2.89 3.42
CA GLU A 290 -15.45 2.85 3.65
C GLU A 290 -15.94 1.43 4.03
N LEU A 291 -15.26 0.38 3.55
CA LEU A 291 -15.54 -1.02 3.89
C LEU A 291 -14.66 -1.56 5.03
N GLY A 292 -13.82 -0.73 5.65
CA GLY A 292 -13.00 -1.07 6.80
C GLY A 292 -11.70 -1.81 6.46
N TYR A 293 -11.29 -1.85 5.19
CA TYR A 293 -10.03 -2.45 4.79
C TYR A 293 -8.84 -1.53 5.12
N PRO A 294 -7.69 -2.07 5.56
CA PRO A 294 -6.46 -1.30 5.69
C PRO A 294 -6.04 -0.79 4.31
N ALA A 295 -6.04 0.53 4.12
CA ALA A 295 -5.68 1.13 2.84
C ALA A 295 -4.82 2.38 3.03
N ILE A 296 -3.82 2.54 2.15
CA ILE A 296 -2.95 3.71 2.10
C ILE A 296 -2.80 4.20 0.67
N ARG A 297 -2.44 5.47 0.53
CA ARG A 297 -2.11 6.08 -0.76
C ARG A 297 -0.67 6.57 -0.79
N PHE A 298 0.09 6.12 -1.77
CA PHE A 298 1.36 6.71 -2.17
C PHE A 298 1.13 7.86 -3.13
N SER A 299 1.88 8.95 -2.93
CA SER A 299 1.94 10.07 -3.86
C SER A 299 3.32 10.73 -3.80
N VAL A 300 3.71 11.39 -4.88
CA VAL A 300 4.92 12.21 -5.00
C VAL A 300 5.19 13.07 -3.76
N GLY A 301 6.47 13.33 -3.46
CA GLY A 301 6.88 14.17 -2.33
C GLY A 301 6.38 15.61 -2.43
N ILE A 302 6.22 16.10 -3.66
CA ILE A 302 5.67 17.40 -4.02
C ILE A 302 4.89 17.28 -5.33
N GLU A 303 3.82 18.06 -5.49
CA GLU A 303 2.96 18.00 -6.68
C GLU A 303 3.16 19.19 -7.59
N ASP A 304 3.05 18.93 -8.88
CA ASP A 304 2.83 19.95 -9.88
C ASP A 304 1.38 19.92 -10.40
N TYR A 305 0.62 20.96 -10.07
CA TYR A 305 -0.77 21.14 -10.47
C TYR A 305 -0.94 21.60 -11.92
N ASP A 306 0.11 22.06 -12.60
CA ASP A 306 0.03 22.37 -14.03
C ASP A 306 0.06 21.10 -14.90
N HIS A 307 0.50 20.00 -14.30
CA HIS A 307 0.66 18.69 -14.92
C HIS A 307 -0.28 17.67 -14.27
N GLN A 308 -1.47 18.13 -13.85
CA GLN A 308 -2.57 17.29 -13.33
C GLN A 308 -3.91 17.81 -13.83
N HIS A 309 -4.71 16.97 -14.49
CA HIS A 309 -6.04 17.32 -15.03
C HIS A 309 -6.03 18.64 -15.81
N GLN A 310 -5.01 18.85 -16.65
CA GLN A 310 -4.88 20.06 -17.46
C GLN A 310 -5.00 19.74 -18.94
N ASP A 311 -5.71 20.61 -19.67
CA ASP A 311 -5.63 20.65 -21.12
C ASP A 311 -4.20 20.98 -21.58
N LEU A 312 -3.76 20.34 -22.66
CA LEU A 312 -2.50 20.64 -23.31
C LEU A 312 -2.51 22.08 -23.85
N ARG A 313 -1.75 22.97 -23.22
CA ARG A 313 -1.64 24.36 -23.66
C ARG A 313 -0.33 25.01 -23.18
N THR A 314 -0.01 26.15 -23.77
CA THR A 314 0.99 27.07 -23.24
C THR A 314 0.34 28.43 -23.12
N GLU A 315 0.39 29.01 -21.92
CA GLU A 315 -0.24 30.28 -21.61
C GLU A 315 0.74 31.13 -20.81
N ASN A 316 1.02 32.35 -21.27
CA ASN A 316 1.97 33.27 -20.64
C ASN A 316 3.37 32.66 -20.37
N GLY A 317 3.83 31.78 -21.28
CA GLY A 317 5.11 31.07 -21.15
C GLY A 317 5.11 29.90 -20.17
N ARG A 318 3.96 29.58 -19.56
CA ARG A 318 3.76 28.42 -18.67
C ARG A 318 3.13 27.28 -19.46
N LYS A 319 3.73 26.09 -19.41
CA LYS A 319 3.28 24.88 -20.11
C LYS A 319 2.35 24.10 -19.18
N TYR A 320 1.25 23.61 -19.72
CA TYR A 320 0.25 22.82 -19.02
C TYR A 320 0.03 21.48 -19.72
N GLY A 321 -0.38 20.49 -18.95
CA GLY A 321 -0.68 19.15 -19.43
C GLY A 321 0.29 18.12 -18.85
N ASP A 322 -0.25 16.96 -18.50
CA ASP A 322 0.48 15.89 -17.81
C ASP A 322 1.23 14.97 -18.80
N THR A 323 2.39 15.43 -19.28
CA THR A 323 3.14 14.76 -20.36
C THR A 323 4.36 13.98 -19.87
N VAL A 324 4.82 13.03 -20.69
CA VAL A 324 5.94 12.11 -20.37
C VAL A 324 7.24 12.85 -19.99
N ASP A 325 7.48 14.03 -20.56
CA ASP A 325 8.67 14.84 -20.30
C ASP A 325 8.69 15.52 -18.92
N GLU A 326 7.58 15.52 -18.19
CA GLU A 326 7.50 16.02 -16.80
C GLU A 326 7.74 14.91 -15.76
N MET A 327 7.98 13.68 -16.21
CA MET A 327 8.21 12.50 -15.37
C MET A 327 9.67 12.34 -14.96
N ASP A 328 9.89 11.74 -13.79
CA ASP A 328 11.17 11.21 -13.34
C ASP A 328 11.07 9.69 -13.13
N PHE A 329 11.61 8.94 -14.09
CA PHE A 329 11.52 7.47 -14.08
C PHE A 329 12.45 6.80 -13.07
N ALA A 330 13.51 7.48 -12.62
CA ALA A 330 14.37 6.98 -11.56
C ALA A 330 13.67 7.08 -10.20
N TYR A 331 12.94 8.16 -9.96
CA TYR A 331 12.04 8.32 -8.83
C TYR A 331 10.91 7.29 -8.87
N LEU A 332 10.20 7.15 -10.00
CA LEU A 332 9.13 6.17 -10.15
C LEU A 332 9.62 4.73 -9.87
N ALA A 333 10.82 4.38 -10.31
CA ALA A 333 11.43 3.08 -10.02
C ALA A 333 11.69 2.88 -8.52
N ARG A 334 12.11 3.92 -7.79
CA ARG A 334 12.28 3.86 -6.32
C ARG A 334 10.94 3.70 -5.59
N VAL A 335 9.89 4.40 -6.01
CA VAL A 335 8.53 4.24 -5.44
C VAL A 335 7.98 2.83 -5.74
N THR A 336 8.28 2.30 -6.93
CA THR A 336 7.92 0.92 -7.32
C THR A 336 8.65 -0.10 -6.44
N ALA A 337 9.95 0.07 -6.22
CA ALA A 337 10.74 -0.80 -5.34
C ALA A 337 10.18 -0.79 -3.91
N LEU A 338 9.78 0.38 -3.38
CA LEU A 338 9.16 0.48 -2.06
C LEU A 338 7.85 -0.32 -1.97
N ASN A 339 6.99 -0.23 -2.98
CA ASN A 339 5.75 -1.01 -3.05
C ASN A 339 6.04 -2.51 -3.09
N VAL A 340 7.03 -2.94 -3.88
CA VAL A 340 7.42 -4.35 -4.01
C VAL A 340 7.97 -4.89 -2.70
N VAL A 341 8.85 -4.16 -2.01
CA VAL A 341 9.39 -4.56 -0.70
C VAL A 341 8.27 -4.67 0.32
N LEU A 342 7.42 -3.63 0.44
CA LEU A 342 6.30 -3.63 1.39
C LEU A 342 5.33 -4.79 1.11
N ALA A 343 4.92 -4.97 -0.14
CA ALA A 343 4.01 -6.05 -0.51
C ALA A 343 4.64 -7.43 -0.28
N SER A 344 5.92 -7.62 -0.57
CA SER A 344 6.63 -8.87 -0.32
C SER A 344 6.71 -9.19 1.18
N GLU A 345 6.99 -8.19 2.02
CA GLU A 345 7.03 -8.34 3.47
C GLU A 345 5.66 -8.76 4.02
N LEU A 346 4.60 -8.05 3.63
CA LEU A 346 3.23 -8.32 4.09
C LEU A 346 2.69 -9.65 3.54
N ALA A 347 3.05 -10.00 2.31
CA ALA A 347 2.58 -11.24 1.68
C ALA A 347 3.33 -12.49 2.18
N ALA A 348 4.51 -12.32 2.79
CA ALA A 348 5.23 -13.37 3.50
C ALA A 348 4.77 -13.52 4.97
N ALA A 349 4.14 -12.51 5.56
CA ALA A 349 3.63 -12.56 6.91
C ALA A 349 2.33 -13.40 7.03
N PRO A 350 2.03 -13.98 8.21
CA PRO A 350 0.67 -14.42 8.53
C PRO A 350 -0.28 -13.21 8.64
N PRO A 351 -1.61 -13.42 8.64
CA PRO A 351 -2.56 -12.34 8.93
C PRO A 351 -2.27 -11.67 10.28
N ALA A 352 -2.61 -10.39 10.42
CA ALA A 352 -2.55 -9.74 11.73
C ALA A 352 -3.57 -10.37 12.70
N PRO A 353 -3.32 -10.38 14.02
CA PRO A 353 -4.32 -10.80 15.00
C PRO A 353 -5.65 -10.07 14.79
N ALA A 354 -6.75 -10.80 14.72
CA ALA A 354 -8.08 -10.21 14.45
C ALA A 354 -8.52 -9.23 15.56
N SER A 355 -8.03 -9.42 16.78
CA SER A 355 -8.25 -8.54 17.91
C SER A 355 -7.08 -8.56 18.87
N VAL A 356 -6.87 -7.43 19.54
CA VAL A 356 -5.96 -7.26 20.67
C VAL A 356 -6.73 -6.51 21.76
N SER A 357 -6.70 -7.02 22.98
CA SER A 357 -7.29 -6.38 24.15
C SER A 357 -6.25 -6.12 25.23
N ILE A 358 -6.46 -5.06 26.00
CA ILE A 358 -5.62 -4.69 27.14
C ILE A 358 -6.45 -4.66 28.43
N ASP A 359 -5.87 -5.16 29.51
CA ASP A 359 -6.41 -5.15 30.87
C ASP A 359 -5.28 -4.84 31.86
N GLY A 360 -5.59 -4.30 33.03
CA GLY A 360 -4.60 -3.76 33.95
C GLY A 360 -5.03 -2.47 34.65
N ALA A 361 -6.33 -2.17 34.66
CA ALA A 361 -6.85 -1.03 35.40
C ALA A 361 -6.50 -1.17 36.89
N VAL A 362 -6.00 -0.07 37.48
CA VAL A 362 -5.59 -0.02 38.91
C VAL A 362 -4.48 -1.03 39.25
N SER A 363 -3.62 -1.33 38.28
CA SER A 363 -2.45 -2.21 38.41
C SER A 363 -1.18 -1.50 37.92
N SER A 364 -0.01 -1.91 38.42
CA SER A 364 1.29 -1.50 37.86
C SER A 364 1.71 -2.31 36.64
N ASP A 365 0.94 -3.35 36.30
CA ASP A 365 1.21 -4.29 35.22
C ASP A 365 0.06 -4.27 34.21
N THR A 366 0.38 -4.39 32.93
CA THR A 366 -0.61 -4.51 31.84
C THR A 366 -0.63 -5.93 31.29
N LYS A 367 -1.82 -6.52 31.18
CA LYS A 367 -2.08 -7.75 30.44
C LYS A 367 -2.55 -7.42 29.02
N VAL A 368 -1.79 -7.86 28.02
CA VAL A 368 -2.17 -7.79 26.61
C VAL A 368 -2.65 -9.17 26.18
N SER A 369 -3.83 -9.27 25.57
CA SER A 369 -4.39 -10.52 25.04
C SER A 369 -4.73 -10.37 23.57
N TRP A 370 -4.70 -11.44 22.80
CA TRP A 370 -4.97 -11.38 21.35
C TRP A 370 -5.59 -12.67 20.82
N THR A 371 -6.27 -12.56 19.69
CA THR A 371 -6.76 -13.73 18.96
C THR A 371 -5.57 -14.44 18.30
N PRO A 372 -5.32 -15.72 18.60
CA PRO A 372 -4.24 -16.47 17.95
C PRO A 372 -4.45 -16.57 16.43
N VAL A 373 -3.35 -16.41 15.70
CA VAL A 373 -3.31 -16.50 14.24
C VAL A 373 -2.76 -17.86 13.84
N LYS A 374 -3.47 -18.52 12.92
CA LYS A 374 -3.03 -19.79 12.32
C LYS A 374 -1.69 -19.60 11.61
N ASP A 375 -0.79 -20.57 11.78
CA ASP A 375 0.58 -20.60 11.22
C ASP A 375 1.54 -19.50 11.73
N ALA A 376 1.14 -18.68 12.70
CA ALA A 376 2.08 -17.80 13.39
C ALA A 376 3.00 -18.63 14.30
N VAL A 377 4.30 -18.37 14.24
CA VAL A 377 5.30 -19.04 15.11
C VAL A 377 5.65 -18.20 16.34
N ALA A 378 5.35 -16.91 16.29
CA ALA A 378 5.54 -15.97 17.37
C ALA A 378 4.63 -14.75 17.17
N TYR A 379 4.48 -13.99 18.24
CA TYR A 379 3.84 -12.69 18.26
C TYR A 379 4.83 -11.66 18.79
N ARG A 380 4.78 -10.44 18.26
CA ARG A 380 5.51 -9.33 18.84
C ARG A 380 4.51 -8.40 19.51
N VAL A 381 4.62 -8.30 20.83
CA VAL A 381 3.85 -7.40 21.66
C VAL A 381 4.59 -6.07 21.71
N TYR A 382 3.96 -5.03 21.21
CA TYR A 382 4.49 -3.67 21.19
C TYR A 382 3.89 -2.82 22.29
N TRP A 383 4.67 -1.88 22.80
CA TRP A 383 4.15 -0.73 23.52
C TRP A 383 4.94 0.53 23.20
N ARG A 384 4.29 1.67 23.45
CA ARG A 384 4.88 3.00 23.33
C ARG A 384 4.24 3.93 24.34
N ARG A 385 4.96 4.94 24.80
CA ARG A 385 4.35 6.02 25.59
C ARG A 385 3.22 6.70 24.81
N ALA A 386 2.22 7.17 25.53
CA ALA A 386 1.06 7.86 24.96
C ALA A 386 1.43 9.18 24.24
N ASP A 387 2.60 9.77 24.53
CA ASP A 387 3.12 11.00 23.90
C ASP A 387 4.00 10.76 22.66
N ARG A 388 4.16 9.50 22.23
CA ARG A 388 4.90 9.13 21.01
C ARG A 388 3.95 8.75 19.89
N ASN A 389 4.51 8.34 18.76
CA ASN A 389 3.76 7.84 17.62
C ASN A 389 4.28 6.47 17.18
N ASP A 390 5.61 6.34 17.14
CA ASP A 390 6.28 5.11 16.78
C ASP A 390 6.28 4.13 17.94
N TRP A 391 6.23 2.84 17.62
CA TRP A 391 6.48 1.78 18.59
C TRP A 391 7.94 1.85 19.03
N THR A 392 8.17 2.06 20.33
CA THR A 392 9.53 2.21 20.90
C THR A 392 10.02 0.93 21.54
N ASP A 393 9.10 0.12 22.06
CA ASP A 393 9.41 -1.05 22.86
C ASP A 393 8.64 -2.26 22.35
N SER A 394 9.22 -3.44 22.51
CA SER A 394 8.56 -4.68 22.15
C SER A 394 9.09 -5.90 22.90
N GLN A 395 8.27 -6.95 22.95
CA GLN A 395 8.65 -8.27 23.42
C GLN A 395 8.20 -9.32 22.39
N LEU A 396 9.10 -10.22 22.01
CA LEU A 396 8.76 -11.40 21.22
C LEU A 396 8.21 -12.51 22.14
N VAL A 397 7.09 -13.10 21.75
CA VAL A 397 6.38 -14.16 22.47
C VAL A 397 6.18 -15.35 21.53
N PRO A 398 6.83 -16.52 21.76
CA PRO A 398 6.64 -17.70 20.93
C PRO A 398 5.18 -18.15 20.89
N ALA A 399 4.72 -18.67 19.74
CA ALA A 399 3.39 -19.26 19.64
C ALA A 399 3.43 -20.69 20.22
N ASP A 400 2.91 -20.87 21.43
CA ASP A 400 2.65 -22.19 22.02
C ASP A 400 1.16 -22.37 22.35
N SER A 401 0.78 -23.57 22.81
CA SER A 401 -0.62 -23.94 23.09
C SER A 401 -1.30 -23.11 24.20
N ALA A 402 -0.59 -22.22 24.90
CA ALA A 402 -1.12 -21.36 25.95
C ALA A 402 -1.06 -19.85 25.61
N THR A 403 -0.52 -19.48 24.46
CA THR A 403 -0.23 -18.07 24.15
C THR A 403 -1.43 -17.36 23.51
N ALA A 404 -2.35 -16.89 24.37
CA ALA A 404 -3.41 -15.93 24.02
C ALA A 404 -3.25 -14.59 24.76
N GLY A 405 -2.12 -14.40 25.47
CA GLY A 405 -1.82 -13.15 26.16
C GLY A 405 -0.48 -13.14 26.90
N ARG A 406 -0.08 -11.95 27.34
CA ARG A 406 1.17 -11.66 28.05
C ARG A 406 0.96 -10.56 29.07
N THR A 407 1.46 -10.75 30.28
CA THR A 407 1.59 -9.68 31.27
C THR A 407 2.94 -8.97 31.09
N LEU A 408 2.90 -7.64 31.10
CA LEU A 408 4.03 -6.72 30.99
C LEU A 408 4.23 -6.05 32.36
N PRO A 409 5.17 -6.54 33.20
CA PRO A 409 5.38 -6.01 34.53
C PRO A 409 5.91 -4.57 34.49
N GLY A 410 5.35 -3.67 35.29
CA GLY A 410 5.78 -2.27 35.38
C GLY A 410 5.47 -1.40 34.15
N VAL A 411 4.73 -1.91 33.17
CA VAL A 411 4.25 -1.12 32.02
C VAL A 411 2.82 -0.69 32.34
N ILE A 412 2.66 0.56 32.77
CA ILE A 412 1.39 1.14 33.20
C ILE A 412 0.47 1.37 31.99
N ILE A 413 -0.75 0.86 32.07
CA ILE A 413 -1.73 0.91 30.98
C ILE A 413 -2.11 2.35 30.59
N ASP A 414 -2.24 3.26 31.55
CA ASP A 414 -2.66 4.65 31.32
C ASP A 414 -1.57 5.50 30.64
N ASP A 415 -0.30 5.10 30.76
CA ASP A 415 0.85 5.83 30.21
C ASP A 415 1.23 5.34 28.80
N HIS A 416 0.65 4.24 28.33
CA HIS A 416 1.10 3.52 27.15
C HIS A 416 -0.03 3.10 26.21
N PHE A 417 0.33 2.98 24.94
CA PHE A 417 -0.44 2.25 23.95
C PHE A 417 0.20 0.91 23.66
N PHE A 418 -0.61 -0.04 23.20
CA PHE A 418 -0.19 -1.42 22.99
C PHE A 418 -0.65 -1.92 21.62
N GLY A 419 0.05 -2.91 21.08
CA GLY A 419 -0.37 -3.59 19.86
C GLY A 419 0.32 -4.94 19.71
N VAL A 420 -0.21 -5.78 18.84
CA VAL A 420 0.38 -7.09 18.56
C VAL A 420 0.43 -7.33 17.05
N SER A 421 1.56 -7.82 16.57
CA SER A 421 1.73 -8.40 15.24
C SER A 421 2.02 -9.89 15.33
N ALA A 422 1.76 -10.61 14.25
CA ALA A 422 2.06 -12.02 14.09
C ALA A 422 3.28 -12.22 13.17
N LEU A 423 4.08 -13.24 13.46
CA LEU A 423 5.31 -13.54 12.73
C LEU A 423 5.29 -14.95 12.14
N SER A 424 5.81 -15.07 10.91
CA SER A 424 6.13 -16.35 10.26
C SER A 424 7.53 -16.84 10.67
N ALA A 425 7.83 -18.09 10.29
CA ALA A 425 9.11 -18.76 10.59
C ALA A 425 10.35 -18.05 10.01
N ASP A 426 10.20 -17.33 8.91
CA ASP A 426 11.24 -16.52 8.26
C ASP A 426 11.37 -15.11 8.87
N GLY A 427 10.55 -14.78 9.88
CA GLY A 427 10.56 -13.50 10.56
C GLY A 427 9.74 -12.40 9.87
N SER A 428 9.03 -12.69 8.78
CA SER A 428 8.09 -11.72 8.18
C SER A 428 6.94 -11.43 9.15
N GLU A 429 6.55 -10.16 9.20
CA GLU A 429 5.72 -9.62 10.26
C GLU A 429 4.49 -8.90 9.71
N SER A 430 3.32 -9.20 10.27
CA SER A 430 2.06 -8.56 9.88
C SER A 430 2.05 -7.07 10.22
N ILE A 431 1.03 -6.34 9.76
CA ILE A 431 0.71 -5.05 10.38
C ILE A 431 0.36 -5.26 11.88
N VAL A 432 0.53 -4.21 12.68
CA VAL A 432 0.21 -4.23 14.11
C VAL A 432 -1.29 -4.03 14.30
N THR A 433 -1.94 -4.93 15.03
CA THR A 433 -3.30 -4.72 15.53
C THR A 433 -3.22 -3.95 16.84
N PHE A 434 -3.88 -2.79 16.90
CA PHE A 434 -3.92 -1.95 18.09
C PHE A 434 -4.73 -2.59 19.22
N GLY A 435 -4.21 -2.50 20.45
CA GLY A 435 -4.86 -2.98 21.66
C GLY A 435 -5.95 -2.02 22.12
N GLY A 436 -7.19 -2.49 22.15
CA GLY A 436 -8.32 -1.75 22.72
C GLY A 436 -8.80 -2.33 24.05
N LEU A 437 -9.84 -1.73 24.62
CA LEU A 437 -10.53 -2.36 25.74
C LEU A 437 -11.10 -3.73 25.32
N PRO A 438 -11.13 -4.73 26.21
CA PRO A 438 -11.85 -5.96 25.94
C PRO A 438 -13.32 -5.64 25.61
N PRO A 439 -13.98 -6.46 24.76
CA PRO A 439 -15.41 -6.32 24.52
C PRO A 439 -16.16 -6.25 25.86
N ALA A 440 -17.14 -5.34 25.97
CA ALA A 440 -18.02 -5.31 27.14
C ALA A 440 -18.66 -6.70 27.28
N GLN A 441 -18.56 -7.30 28.48
CA GLN A 441 -19.21 -8.58 28.81
C GLN A 441 -20.71 -8.40 29.00
#